data_AF-A0A5B0QF27-F1
#
_entry.id   AF-A0A5B0QF27-F1
#
_cell.length_a   1.000
_cell.length_b   1.000
_cell.length_c   1.000
_cell.angle_alpha   90.00
_cell.angle_beta   90.00
_cell.angle_gamma   90.00
#
_symmetry.space_group_name_H-M   'P 1'
#
loop_
_entity.id
_entity.type
_entity.pdbx_description
1 polymer ?
#
loop_
_entity_poly.entity_id
_entity_poly.type
_entity_poly.pdbx_seq_one_letter_code
_entity_poly.pdbx_strand_id
1 'polypeptide(L)'
;MDMMATEETQAFEEMCSFGQKQRASNSAQNDRKAQTKRQKTEDVSLQDDMYIRVNYARFNMKIRNSIFEQECFRSYNLEAGLVMRAMLILAETKQQDLNDLVSDPISAQAIVMKLGQQSNIVKTCFPARAANGQFNLKLKNTGDLVAEMLSVMGKQDDLATSTSSAFAPGSLSKGLAQLNPLAVVSEKKNNVLGGGSGSGGMREFKVEYARYSLELRKALVSRIIREKYGIEAARVVRILMHKGRLDEKHLAKFAMMTLKDSRELCLKLSAGKVIELQEVPKTNDRQPSRTFYLFFIDFQKLILNLTMMIRKSQTNLIIRIDQELKQRKNLLCKVNRTDVIEDQDGLLTVWERADLKKLKTLVQVLEVAKLRLERDLFILNDLPWLQ
;
A
#
# COMPACT_ATOMS: atom_id res chain seq x y z
N MET A 1 23.30 -6.79 27.80
CA MET A 1 22.64 -6.27 26.58
C MET A 1 22.77 -7.22 25.39
N ASP A 2 23.35 -8.41 25.56
CA ASP A 2 23.53 -9.39 24.47
C ASP A 2 22.30 -10.26 24.13
N MET A 3 21.23 -10.23 24.94
CA MET A 3 20.03 -11.01 24.63
C MET A 3 19.19 -10.43 23.49
N MET A 4 19.15 -9.10 23.31
CA MET A 4 18.34 -8.51 22.22
C MET A 4 19.00 -8.65 20.85
N ALA A 5 20.34 -8.59 20.79
CA ALA A 5 21.07 -8.81 19.55
C ALA A 5 20.99 -10.28 19.09
N THR A 6 20.96 -11.22 20.04
CA THR A 6 20.78 -12.66 19.77
C THR A 6 19.36 -13.01 19.37
N GLU A 7 18.34 -12.34 19.93
CA GLU A 7 16.94 -12.50 19.50
C GLU A 7 16.70 -11.99 18.07
N GLU A 8 17.31 -10.86 17.67
CA GLU A 8 17.17 -10.35 16.29
C GLU A 8 17.92 -11.21 15.26
N THR A 9 19.07 -11.79 15.62
CA THR A 9 19.78 -12.76 14.76
C THR A 9 19.07 -14.10 14.69
N GLN A 10 18.49 -14.59 15.79
CA GLN A 10 17.67 -15.80 15.78
C GLN A 10 16.39 -15.61 14.97
N ALA A 11 15.72 -14.45 15.05
CA ALA A 11 14.56 -14.14 14.22
C ALA A 11 14.93 -14.06 12.72
N PHE A 12 16.12 -13.55 12.40
CA PHE A 12 16.65 -13.52 11.02
C PHE A 12 17.02 -14.92 10.51
N GLU A 13 17.62 -15.77 11.35
CA GLU A 13 17.92 -17.17 11.05
C GLU A 13 16.64 -18.03 10.95
N GLU A 14 15.60 -17.76 11.74
CA GLU A 14 14.28 -18.40 11.62
C GLU A 14 13.57 -18.01 10.31
N MET A 15 13.68 -16.76 9.87
CA MET A 15 13.16 -16.32 8.57
C MET A 15 13.90 -16.98 7.39
N CYS A 16 15.21 -17.23 7.52
CA CYS A 16 15.99 -17.91 6.49
C CYS A 16 15.82 -19.44 6.50
N SER A 17 15.55 -20.05 7.65
CA SER A 17 15.46 -21.52 7.81
C SER A 17 14.08 -22.12 7.57
N PHE A 18 13.04 -21.30 7.40
CA PHE A 18 11.66 -21.75 7.19
C PHE A 18 11.46 -22.61 5.90
N GLY A 19 12.43 -22.60 4.98
CA GLY A 19 12.43 -23.45 3.78
C GLY A 19 13.07 -24.83 3.93
N GLN A 20 13.89 -25.07 4.98
CA GLN A 20 14.73 -26.28 5.06
C GLN A 20 14.25 -27.31 6.10
N LYS A 21 13.51 -26.89 7.14
CA LYS A 21 13.16 -27.78 8.27
C LYS A 21 11.94 -28.71 8.07
N GLN A 22 11.19 -28.64 6.95
CA GLN A 22 10.11 -29.61 6.69
C GLN A 22 10.54 -30.86 5.90
N ARG A 23 11.80 -30.98 5.45
CA ARG A 23 12.25 -32.14 4.66
C ARG A 23 12.98 -33.23 5.46
N ALA A 24 13.28 -33.03 6.74
CA ALA A 24 14.19 -33.92 7.46
C ALA A 24 13.54 -34.94 8.42
N SER A 25 12.21 -34.94 8.64
CA SER A 25 11.60 -35.84 9.64
C SER A 25 10.53 -36.81 9.13
N ASN A 26 10.18 -36.81 7.83
CA ASN A 26 9.16 -37.73 7.28
C ASN A 26 9.64 -38.58 6.09
N SER A 27 10.95 -38.64 5.81
CA SER A 27 11.49 -39.33 4.63
C SER A 27 11.83 -40.82 4.81
N ALA A 28 11.59 -41.42 5.98
CA ALA A 28 12.03 -42.80 6.23
C ALA A 28 10.95 -43.89 6.06
N GLN A 29 9.69 -43.56 5.72
CA GLN A 29 8.64 -44.58 5.66
C GLN A 29 7.45 -44.21 4.77
N ASN A 30 7.67 -44.05 3.45
CA ASN A 30 6.64 -44.32 2.43
C ASN A 30 7.20 -44.22 1.00
N ASP A 31 8.27 -44.97 0.74
CA ASP A 31 8.68 -45.27 -0.63
C ASP A 31 7.88 -46.47 -1.15
N ARG A 32 6.73 -46.20 -1.77
CA ARG A 32 6.21 -46.93 -2.94
C ARG A 32 4.88 -46.30 -3.39
N LYS A 33 4.90 -45.76 -4.61
CA LYS A 33 3.77 -45.33 -5.46
C LYS A 33 3.22 -43.90 -5.23
N ALA A 34 3.89 -42.91 -5.83
CA ALA A 34 3.23 -41.73 -6.41
C ALA A 34 4.19 -40.99 -7.37
N GLN A 35 4.46 -41.58 -8.54
CA GLN A 35 5.05 -40.84 -9.66
C GLN A 35 3.96 -39.99 -10.33
N THR A 36 3.91 -38.70 -10.00
CA THR A 36 3.35 -37.69 -10.90
C THR A 36 4.08 -36.37 -10.73
N LYS A 37 4.84 -36.00 -11.77
CA LYS A 37 5.50 -34.71 -12.06
C LYS A 37 5.56 -33.69 -10.90
N ARG A 38 6.57 -33.80 -10.04
CA ARG A 38 7.13 -32.65 -9.31
C ARG A 38 8.30 -32.11 -10.13
N GLN A 39 8.19 -30.86 -10.57
CA GLN A 39 9.25 -30.11 -11.21
C GLN A 39 10.42 -30.03 -10.21
N LYS A 40 11.53 -30.69 -10.55
CA LYS A 40 12.77 -30.69 -9.77
C LYS A 40 13.23 -29.25 -9.63
N THR A 41 13.31 -28.75 -8.40
CA THR A 41 14.05 -27.52 -8.11
C THR A 41 15.51 -27.88 -8.32
N GLU A 42 16.13 -27.36 -9.39
CA GLU A 42 17.56 -27.53 -9.62
C GLU A 42 18.30 -26.75 -8.53
N ASP A 43 19.11 -27.46 -7.72
CA ASP A 43 20.05 -26.81 -6.81
C ASP A 43 21.13 -26.15 -7.69
N VAL A 44 20.96 -24.85 -7.92
CA VAL A 44 21.92 -24.05 -8.68
C VAL A 44 23.17 -23.86 -7.81
N SER A 45 24.18 -24.69 -8.02
CA SER A 45 25.52 -24.49 -7.43
C SER A 45 26.13 -23.23 -8.03
N LEU A 46 26.48 -22.26 -7.20
CA LEU A 46 27.19 -21.06 -7.64
C LEU A 46 28.58 -21.48 -8.13
N GLN A 47 28.90 -21.18 -9.39
CA GLN A 47 30.22 -21.41 -9.97
C GLN A 47 31.14 -20.21 -9.69
N ASP A 48 32.44 -20.45 -9.53
CA ASP A 48 33.43 -19.42 -9.17
C ASP A 48 33.57 -18.31 -10.24
N ASP A 49 33.23 -18.58 -11.50
CA ASP A 49 33.25 -17.62 -12.61
C ASP A 49 31.96 -16.80 -12.76
N MET A 50 31.00 -16.94 -11.84
CA MET A 50 29.69 -16.29 -11.95
C MET A 50 29.61 -14.95 -11.21
N TYR A 51 29.32 -13.88 -11.97
CA TYR A 51 29.01 -12.58 -11.39
C TYR A 51 27.55 -12.50 -10.93
N ILE A 52 27.35 -12.26 -9.64
CA ILE A 52 26.03 -12.10 -9.02
C ILE A 52 25.74 -10.62 -8.83
N ARG A 53 24.50 -10.20 -9.14
CA ARG A 53 24.00 -8.86 -8.83
C ARG A 53 22.68 -8.92 -8.09
N VAL A 54 22.41 -7.91 -7.29
CA VAL A 54 21.13 -7.76 -6.59
C VAL A 54 20.02 -7.48 -7.61
N ASN A 55 18.94 -8.26 -7.55
CA ASN A 55 17.75 -8.02 -8.37
C ASN A 55 16.81 -7.01 -7.70
N TYR A 56 17.02 -5.72 -7.98
CA TYR A 56 16.18 -4.64 -7.45
C TYR A 56 14.70 -4.74 -7.82
N ALA A 57 14.37 -5.28 -9.00
CA ALA A 57 12.97 -5.42 -9.43
C ALA A 57 12.19 -6.33 -8.46
N ARG A 58 12.83 -7.41 -7.99
CA ARG A 58 12.21 -8.31 -6.99
C ARG A 58 11.97 -7.61 -5.66
N PHE A 59 12.89 -6.75 -5.20
CA PHE A 59 12.70 -5.95 -4.00
C PHE A 59 11.55 -4.94 -4.16
N ASN A 60 11.47 -4.26 -5.32
CA ASN A 60 10.38 -3.33 -5.59
C ASN A 60 9.01 -4.01 -5.54
N MET A 61 8.90 -5.23 -6.07
CA MET A 61 7.67 -6.03 -5.96
C MET A 61 7.32 -6.35 -4.51
N LYS A 62 8.31 -6.73 -3.69
CA LYS A 62 8.10 -6.99 -2.25
C LYS A 62 7.69 -5.72 -1.50
N ILE A 63 8.30 -4.58 -1.80
CA ILE A 63 7.96 -3.27 -1.22
C ILE A 63 6.52 -2.89 -1.60
N ARG A 64 6.15 -3.02 -2.88
CA ARG A 64 4.76 -2.83 -3.34
C ARG A 64 3.80 -3.72 -2.56
N ASN A 65 4.10 -5.01 -2.45
CA ASN A 65 3.22 -5.97 -1.77
C ASN A 65 3.06 -5.62 -0.28
N SER A 66 4.14 -5.20 0.40
CA SER A 66 4.10 -4.72 1.78
C SER A 66 3.25 -3.45 1.95
N ILE A 67 3.39 -2.48 1.03
CA ILE A 67 2.54 -1.27 1.02
C ILE A 67 1.07 -1.65 0.83
N PHE A 68 0.78 -2.57 -0.09
CA PHE A 68 -0.57 -3.02 -0.40
C PHE A 68 -1.23 -3.72 0.79
N GLU A 69 -0.49 -4.60 1.47
CA GLU A 69 -0.92 -5.24 2.71
C GLU A 69 -1.24 -4.20 3.80
N GLN A 70 -0.32 -3.27 4.06
CA GLN A 70 -0.50 -2.24 5.08
C GLN A 70 -1.69 -1.33 4.79
N GLU A 71 -1.91 -0.96 3.54
CA GLU A 71 -3.02 -0.08 3.19
C GLU A 71 -4.37 -0.83 3.19
N CYS A 72 -4.39 -2.13 2.90
CA CYS A 72 -5.57 -2.97 3.12
C CYS A 72 -5.88 -3.11 4.61
N PHE A 73 -4.86 -3.32 5.45
CA PHE A 73 -4.98 -3.36 6.90
C PHE A 73 -5.62 -2.07 7.45
N ARG A 74 -5.16 -0.91 6.97
CA ARG A 74 -5.64 0.41 7.43
C ARG A 74 -7.03 0.78 6.89
N SER A 75 -7.37 0.33 5.69
CA SER A 75 -8.63 0.68 5.04
C SER A 75 -9.80 -0.21 5.47
N TYR A 76 -9.51 -1.47 5.79
CA TYR A 76 -10.51 -2.47 6.14
C TYR A 76 -10.32 -2.95 7.58
N ASN A 77 -9.51 -3.99 7.78
CA ASN A 77 -9.21 -4.58 9.09
C ASN A 77 -7.95 -5.47 9.00
N LEU A 78 -7.55 -6.05 10.14
CA LEU A 78 -6.38 -6.91 10.23
C LEU A 78 -6.45 -8.10 9.27
N GLU A 79 -7.61 -8.72 9.22
CA GLU A 79 -7.87 -9.95 8.50
C GLU A 79 -7.89 -9.71 6.97
N ALA A 80 -8.37 -8.56 6.51
CA ALA A 80 -8.23 -8.13 5.11
C ALA A 80 -6.76 -8.06 4.70
N GLY A 81 -5.92 -7.50 5.57
CA GLY A 81 -4.47 -7.43 5.37
C GLY A 81 -3.85 -8.82 5.22
N LEU A 82 -4.24 -9.76 6.10
CA LEU A 82 -3.75 -11.15 6.03
C LEU A 82 -4.20 -11.88 4.75
N VAL A 83 -5.46 -11.73 4.37
CA VAL A 83 -6.00 -12.29 3.11
C VAL A 83 -5.26 -11.69 1.91
N MET A 84 -5.05 -10.37 1.90
CA MET A 84 -4.28 -9.67 0.86
C MET A 84 -2.84 -10.17 0.79
N ARG A 85 -2.15 -10.31 1.93
CA ARG A 85 -0.79 -10.85 2.00
C ARG A 85 -0.73 -12.26 1.40
N ALA A 86 -1.64 -13.14 1.79
CA ALA A 86 -1.71 -14.50 1.25
C ALA A 86 -1.93 -14.51 -0.27
N MET A 87 -2.83 -13.65 -0.76
CA MET A 87 -3.10 -13.48 -2.18
C MET A 87 -1.87 -12.96 -2.95
N LEU A 88 -1.17 -11.95 -2.43
CA LEU A 88 0.03 -11.38 -3.04
C LEU A 88 1.18 -12.39 -3.10
N ILE A 89 1.38 -13.21 -2.05
CA ILE A 89 2.41 -14.26 -2.05
C ILE A 89 2.12 -15.33 -3.12
N LEU A 90 0.86 -15.71 -3.30
CA LEU A 90 0.47 -16.66 -4.33
C LEU A 90 0.71 -16.08 -5.74
N ALA A 91 0.39 -14.80 -5.94
CA ALA A 91 0.62 -14.11 -7.21
C ALA A 91 2.12 -13.96 -7.55
N GLU A 92 2.97 -13.77 -6.54
CA GLU A 92 4.40 -13.44 -6.70
C GLU A 92 5.22 -14.49 -7.44
N THR A 93 4.77 -15.75 -7.44
CA THR A 93 5.47 -16.87 -8.11
C THR A 93 5.48 -16.74 -9.63
N LYS A 94 4.48 -16.04 -10.18
CA LYS A 94 4.30 -15.89 -11.63
C LYS A 94 4.62 -14.50 -12.14
N GLN A 95 4.72 -13.52 -11.24
CA GLN A 95 5.07 -12.16 -11.60
C GLN A 95 6.56 -12.04 -11.94
N GLN A 96 6.83 -11.35 -13.05
CA GLN A 96 8.19 -11.06 -13.51
C GLN A 96 8.62 -9.66 -13.08
N ASP A 97 7.74 -8.67 -13.24
CA ASP A 97 8.07 -7.26 -13.10
C ASP A 97 7.05 -6.47 -12.25
N LEU A 98 7.45 -5.25 -11.88
CA LEU A 98 6.59 -4.32 -11.14
C LEU A 98 5.44 -3.76 -12.00
N ASN A 99 5.63 -3.72 -13.32
CA ASN A 99 4.70 -3.14 -14.30
C ASN A 99 3.49 -4.04 -14.60
N ASP A 100 3.46 -5.27 -14.05
CA ASP A 100 2.31 -6.15 -14.16
C ASP A 100 1.04 -5.43 -13.67
N LEU A 101 0.08 -5.23 -14.55
CA LEU A 101 -1.14 -4.48 -14.25
C LEU A 101 -2.10 -5.28 -13.38
N VAL A 102 -2.13 -6.61 -13.59
CA VAL A 102 -3.08 -7.53 -12.95
C VAL A 102 -2.39 -8.85 -12.64
N SER A 103 -2.78 -9.52 -11.55
CA SER A 103 -2.31 -10.87 -11.25
C SER A 103 -3.05 -11.94 -12.04
N ASP A 104 -2.47 -13.13 -12.07
CA ASP A 104 -3.19 -14.34 -12.41
C ASP A 104 -4.40 -14.56 -11.48
N PRO A 105 -5.46 -15.24 -11.96
CA PRO A 105 -6.58 -15.65 -11.12
C PRO A 105 -6.12 -16.60 -10.01
N ILE A 106 -6.57 -16.35 -8.79
CA ILE A 106 -6.29 -17.13 -7.58
C ILE A 106 -7.61 -17.56 -6.97
N SER A 107 -7.78 -18.84 -6.71
CA SER A 107 -9.00 -19.35 -6.05
C SER A 107 -9.02 -19.02 -4.57
N ALA A 108 -10.22 -18.78 -4.02
CA ALA A 108 -10.38 -18.56 -2.58
C ALA A 108 -9.84 -19.73 -1.74
N GLN A 109 -9.96 -20.96 -2.26
CA GLN A 109 -9.43 -22.14 -1.58
C GLN A 109 -7.89 -22.14 -1.50
N ALA A 110 -7.20 -21.68 -2.55
CA ALA A 110 -5.75 -21.56 -2.54
C ALA A 110 -5.28 -20.54 -1.48
N ILE A 111 -6.03 -19.45 -1.30
CA ILE A 111 -5.77 -18.44 -0.27
C ILE A 111 -5.95 -19.04 1.12
N VAL A 112 -7.02 -19.79 1.36
CA VAL A 112 -7.24 -20.51 2.64
C VAL A 112 -6.11 -21.49 2.92
N MET A 113 -5.69 -22.26 1.91
CA MET A 113 -4.54 -23.17 2.05
C MET A 113 -3.25 -22.42 2.42
N LYS A 114 -3.03 -21.23 1.84
CA LYS A 114 -1.86 -20.41 2.16
C LYS A 114 -1.91 -19.81 3.57
N LEU A 115 -3.10 -19.46 4.06
CA LEU A 115 -3.31 -18.99 5.43
C LEU A 115 -3.13 -20.09 6.48
N GLY A 116 -3.41 -21.35 6.12
CA GLY A 116 -3.25 -22.50 7.01
C GLY A 116 -4.03 -22.32 8.32
N GLN A 117 -3.34 -22.39 9.46
CA GLN A 117 -3.95 -22.25 10.79
C GLN A 117 -4.54 -20.85 11.03
N GLN A 118 -4.01 -19.81 10.38
CA GLN A 118 -4.50 -18.43 10.50
C GLN A 118 -5.82 -18.20 9.76
N SER A 119 -6.30 -19.16 8.96
CA SER A 119 -7.58 -19.05 8.26
C SER A 119 -8.78 -18.85 9.18
N ASN A 120 -8.71 -19.35 10.42
CA ASN A 120 -9.78 -19.16 11.41
C ASN A 120 -9.94 -17.70 11.86
N ILE A 121 -8.89 -16.88 11.73
CA ILE A 121 -8.96 -15.45 12.06
C ILE A 121 -9.97 -14.76 11.12
N VAL A 122 -10.14 -15.21 9.88
CA VAL A 122 -11.15 -14.63 8.96
C VAL A 122 -12.57 -14.68 9.54
N LYS A 123 -12.88 -15.66 10.41
CA LYS A 123 -14.19 -15.77 11.04
C LYS A 123 -14.48 -14.62 12.03
N THR A 124 -13.46 -13.96 12.59
CA THR A 124 -13.64 -12.84 13.54
C THR A 124 -14.20 -11.59 12.88
N CYS A 125 -14.08 -11.46 11.56
CA CYS A 125 -14.64 -10.32 10.81
C CYS A 125 -16.16 -10.36 10.69
N PHE A 126 -16.78 -11.53 10.86
CA PHE A 126 -18.19 -11.74 10.54
C PHE A 126 -19.02 -11.92 11.81
N PRO A 127 -20.21 -11.31 11.90
CA PRO A 127 -21.11 -11.53 13.01
C PRO A 127 -21.58 -12.99 13.03
N ALA A 128 -21.80 -13.57 14.22
CA ALA A 128 -22.25 -14.96 14.33
C ALA A 128 -23.60 -15.21 13.62
N ARG A 129 -24.51 -14.23 13.68
CA ARG A 129 -25.80 -14.19 12.97
C ARG A 129 -26.10 -12.75 12.53
N ALA A 130 -26.69 -12.56 11.36
CA ALA A 130 -27.27 -11.27 10.99
C ALA A 130 -28.64 -11.08 11.64
N ALA A 131 -28.99 -9.83 11.94
CA ALA A 131 -30.27 -9.44 12.58
C ALA A 131 -31.51 -9.85 11.77
N ASN A 132 -31.37 -10.03 10.46
CA ASN A 132 -32.41 -10.46 9.54
C ASN A 132 -32.48 -11.99 9.30
N GLY A 133 -31.63 -12.78 10.00
CA GLY A 133 -31.57 -14.23 9.84
C GLY A 133 -30.95 -14.75 8.53
N GLN A 134 -30.55 -13.88 7.60
CA GLN A 134 -30.01 -14.27 6.28
C GLN A 134 -28.55 -14.72 6.31
N PHE A 135 -27.79 -14.34 7.34
CA PHE A 135 -26.40 -14.76 7.53
C PHE A 135 -26.25 -15.62 8.78
N ASN A 136 -25.65 -16.79 8.63
CA ASN A 136 -25.30 -17.67 9.74
C ASN A 136 -23.87 -18.19 9.55
N LEU A 137 -22.97 -17.74 10.42
CA LEU A 137 -21.54 -18.07 10.34
C LEU A 137 -21.28 -19.58 10.42
N LYS A 138 -22.12 -20.33 11.15
CA LYS A 138 -21.97 -21.78 11.31
C LYS A 138 -22.19 -22.56 10.00
N LEU A 139 -22.91 -21.99 9.06
CA LEU A 139 -23.23 -22.63 7.77
C LEU A 139 -22.21 -22.29 6.68
N LYS A 140 -21.30 -21.33 6.90
CA LYS A 140 -20.33 -20.88 5.90
C LYS A 140 -18.96 -21.54 6.11
N ASN A 141 -18.37 -22.02 5.02
CA ASN A 141 -17.00 -22.47 5.02
C ASN A 141 -16.05 -21.26 5.05
N THR A 142 -14.84 -21.43 5.57
CA THR A 142 -13.80 -20.39 5.61
C THR A 142 -13.46 -19.88 4.21
N GLY A 143 -13.50 -20.74 3.19
CA GLY A 143 -13.34 -20.35 1.79
C GLY A 143 -14.43 -19.41 1.29
N ASP A 144 -15.69 -19.63 1.69
CA ASP A 144 -16.80 -18.74 1.35
C ASP A 144 -16.60 -17.37 2.03
N LEU A 145 -16.16 -17.35 3.28
CA LEU A 145 -15.89 -16.11 4.02
C LEU A 145 -14.75 -15.30 3.39
N VAL A 146 -13.68 -15.95 2.93
CA VAL A 146 -12.60 -15.30 2.18
C VAL A 146 -13.12 -14.73 0.86
N ALA A 147 -13.95 -15.46 0.12
CA ALA A 147 -14.52 -14.98 -1.13
C ALA A 147 -15.45 -13.77 -0.94
N GLU A 148 -16.27 -13.76 0.11
CA GLU A 148 -17.11 -12.61 0.50
C GLU A 148 -16.25 -11.39 0.84
N MET A 149 -15.20 -11.58 1.64
CA MET A 149 -14.27 -10.52 2.00
C MET A 149 -13.60 -9.90 0.76
N LEU A 150 -13.14 -10.73 -0.18
CA LEU A 150 -12.53 -10.28 -1.44
C LEU A 150 -13.53 -9.56 -2.35
N SER A 151 -14.81 -9.93 -2.29
CA SER A 151 -15.88 -9.26 -3.06
C SER A 151 -16.12 -7.84 -2.56
N VAL A 152 -16.12 -7.66 -1.24
CA VAL A 152 -16.18 -6.34 -0.59
C VAL A 152 -14.96 -5.50 -0.98
N MET A 153 -13.75 -6.08 -0.94
CA MET A 153 -12.51 -5.41 -1.36
C MET A 153 -12.47 -5.08 -2.86
N GLY A 154 -13.23 -5.80 -3.68
CA GLY A 154 -13.37 -5.56 -5.12
C GLY A 154 -14.43 -4.53 -5.50
N LYS A 155 -15.15 -3.96 -4.52
CA LYS A 155 -16.30 -3.06 -4.74
C LYS A 155 -17.33 -3.62 -5.71
N GLN A 156 -17.52 -4.94 -5.74
CA GLN A 156 -18.50 -5.58 -6.64
C GLN A 156 -19.96 -5.45 -6.15
N ASP A 157 -20.20 -4.68 -5.08
CA ASP A 157 -21.55 -4.34 -4.60
C ASP A 157 -22.20 -3.14 -5.35
N ASP A 158 -21.70 -2.78 -6.53
CA ASP A 158 -22.44 -1.96 -7.49
C ASP A 158 -22.90 -2.83 -8.67
N LEU A 159 -24.22 -3.12 -8.68
CA LEU A 159 -25.06 -3.73 -9.74
C LEU A 159 -25.48 -5.21 -9.52
N ALA A 160 -26.73 -5.39 -9.07
CA ALA A 160 -27.50 -6.64 -8.85
C ALA A 160 -27.24 -7.36 -7.51
N THR A 161 -28.09 -7.17 -6.50
CA THR A 161 -29.25 -8.06 -6.25
C THR A 161 -29.06 -9.47 -6.79
N SER A 162 -28.15 -10.22 -6.16
CA SER A 162 -28.35 -11.65 -6.04
C SER A 162 -29.21 -11.84 -4.79
N THR A 163 -30.34 -12.50 -4.89
CA THR A 163 -31.29 -12.79 -3.78
C THR A 163 -30.70 -13.62 -2.64
N SER A 164 -29.38 -13.83 -2.62
CA SER A 164 -28.61 -14.57 -1.62
C SER A 164 -27.42 -13.79 -1.03
N SER A 165 -27.15 -12.54 -1.45
CA SER A 165 -26.20 -11.68 -0.74
C SER A 165 -26.93 -10.91 0.36
N ALA A 166 -26.46 -11.05 1.60
CA ALA A 166 -27.13 -10.60 2.82
C ALA A 166 -27.15 -9.07 3.04
N PHE A 167 -27.04 -8.28 1.98
CA PHE A 167 -27.13 -6.82 2.03
C PHE A 167 -28.18 -6.33 1.02
N ALA A 168 -29.42 -6.23 1.49
CA ALA A 168 -30.52 -5.58 0.77
C ALA A 168 -30.33 -4.05 0.72
N PRO A 169 -30.88 -3.37 -0.31
CA PRO A 169 -30.56 -1.98 -0.64
C PRO A 169 -31.32 -1.01 0.27
N GLY A 170 -30.57 -0.13 0.93
CA GLY A 170 -31.15 0.99 1.69
C GLY A 170 -30.44 1.21 3.01
N SER A 171 -29.85 2.40 3.15
CA SER A 171 -29.21 2.94 4.36
C SER A 171 -27.75 2.55 4.60
N LEU A 172 -26.92 3.59 4.77
CA LEU A 172 -25.48 3.64 5.06
C LEU A 172 -24.47 3.00 4.10
N SER A 173 -24.77 1.91 3.39
CA SER A 173 -23.77 1.23 2.53
C SER A 173 -23.36 2.04 1.30
N LYS A 174 -24.30 2.77 0.67
CA LYS A 174 -24.02 3.66 -0.46
C LYS A 174 -23.13 4.86 -0.08
N GLY A 175 -23.22 5.29 1.19
CA GLY A 175 -22.33 6.29 1.76
C GLY A 175 -20.94 5.70 2.05
N LEU A 176 -20.86 4.51 2.66
CA LEU A 176 -19.59 3.88 3.00
C LEU A 176 -18.83 3.31 1.79
N ALA A 177 -19.52 2.85 0.74
CA ALA A 177 -18.93 2.42 -0.53
C ALA A 177 -18.33 3.59 -1.32
N GLN A 178 -18.89 4.81 -1.18
CA GLN A 178 -18.28 6.04 -1.66
C GLN A 178 -17.14 6.54 -0.78
N LEU A 179 -17.05 6.08 0.48
CA LEU A 179 -16.04 6.50 1.45
C LEU A 179 -14.84 5.55 1.52
N ASN A 180 -14.92 4.33 0.99
CA ASN A 180 -13.80 3.39 0.92
C ASN A 180 -13.09 3.48 -0.45
N PRO A 181 -11.88 4.06 -0.53
CA PRO A 181 -11.32 4.49 -1.81
C PRO A 181 -10.71 3.34 -2.63
N LEU A 182 -10.33 2.20 -2.05
CA LEU A 182 -9.39 1.28 -2.69
C LEU A 182 -10.09 -0.01 -3.19
N ALA A 183 -10.44 -0.06 -4.48
CA ALA A 183 -10.84 -1.31 -5.14
C ALA A 183 -9.57 -2.06 -5.55
N VAL A 184 -9.24 -3.13 -4.84
CA VAL A 184 -7.95 -3.83 -4.99
C VAL A 184 -8.07 -5.11 -5.81
N VAL A 185 -9.24 -5.73 -5.77
CA VAL A 185 -9.47 -7.08 -6.28
C VAL A 185 -10.54 -7.05 -7.36
N SER A 186 -10.42 -7.90 -8.37
CA SER A 186 -11.51 -8.19 -9.31
C SER A 186 -11.83 -9.68 -9.27
N GLU A 187 -13.12 -10.02 -9.30
CA GLU A 187 -13.51 -11.42 -9.53
C GLU A 187 -13.54 -11.71 -11.02
N LYS A 188 -12.99 -12.86 -11.41
CA LYS A 188 -13.15 -13.38 -12.77
C LYS A 188 -14.60 -13.82 -12.95
N LYS A 189 -15.37 -13.04 -13.72
CA LYS A 189 -16.72 -13.42 -14.13
C LYS A 189 -16.63 -14.59 -15.10
N ASN A 190 -16.97 -15.79 -14.63
CA ASN A 190 -17.23 -16.91 -15.53
C ASN A 190 -18.63 -16.68 -16.14
N ASN A 191 -18.72 -16.61 -17.46
CA ASN A 191 -19.98 -16.50 -18.20
C ASN A 191 -20.72 -17.85 -18.17
N VAL A 192 -21.11 -18.30 -16.98
CA VAL A 192 -21.93 -19.50 -16.79
C VAL A 192 -23.31 -19.04 -16.31
N LEU A 193 -24.23 -19.04 -17.27
CA LEU A 193 -25.67 -19.08 -17.03
C LEU A 193 -25.96 -20.35 -16.22
N GLY A 194 -26.08 -20.24 -14.90
CA GLY A 194 -26.33 -21.42 -14.06
C GLY A 194 -26.36 -21.08 -12.59
N GLY A 195 -27.55 -20.77 -12.08
CA GLY A 195 -27.82 -20.67 -10.65
C GLY A 195 -27.44 -21.96 -9.93
N GLY A 196 -26.55 -21.83 -8.95
CA GLY A 196 -26.11 -22.90 -8.08
C GLY A 196 -25.44 -22.30 -6.86
N SER A 197 -26.26 -21.92 -5.87
CA SER A 197 -25.80 -21.58 -4.51
C SER A 197 -25.12 -22.79 -3.89
N GLY A 198 -23.78 -22.84 -3.93
CA GLY A 198 -23.04 -23.88 -3.23
C GLY A 198 -21.65 -24.13 -3.79
N SER A 199 -20.72 -23.20 -3.56
CA SER A 199 -19.27 -23.43 -3.37
C SER A 199 -18.51 -22.15 -3.70
N GLY A 200 -18.29 -21.29 -2.70
CA GLY A 200 -17.40 -20.13 -2.82
C GLY A 200 -15.94 -20.53 -3.06
N GLY A 201 -15.60 -21.83 -2.93
CA GLY A 201 -14.29 -22.39 -3.27
C GLY A 201 -13.95 -22.34 -4.77
N MET A 202 -14.94 -22.20 -5.66
CA MET A 202 -14.73 -22.11 -7.12
C MET A 202 -14.51 -20.66 -7.62
N ARG A 203 -14.67 -19.65 -6.74
CA ARG A 203 -14.50 -18.24 -7.12
C ARG A 203 -13.02 -17.91 -7.26
N GLU A 204 -12.66 -17.36 -8.42
CA GLU A 204 -11.31 -16.93 -8.76
C GLU A 204 -11.21 -15.40 -8.74
N PHE A 205 -10.19 -14.89 -8.06
CA PHE A 205 -9.95 -13.47 -7.86
C PHE A 205 -8.60 -13.06 -8.43
N LYS A 206 -8.51 -11.84 -8.94
CA LYS A 206 -7.28 -11.22 -9.43
C LYS A 206 -6.96 -9.96 -8.62
N VAL A 207 -5.68 -9.70 -8.40
CA VAL A 207 -5.20 -8.44 -7.83
C VAL A 207 -5.04 -7.44 -8.96
N GLU A 208 -5.73 -6.31 -8.87
CA GLU A 208 -5.65 -5.20 -9.83
C GLU A 208 -4.55 -4.22 -9.37
N TYR A 209 -3.29 -4.53 -9.67
CA TYR A 209 -2.15 -3.70 -9.24
C TYR A 209 -2.28 -2.26 -9.72
N ALA A 210 -2.57 -2.04 -11.00
CA ALA A 210 -2.64 -0.70 -11.57
C ALA A 210 -3.78 0.15 -10.98
N ARG A 211 -4.97 -0.44 -10.82
CA ARG A 211 -6.13 0.24 -10.22
C ARG A 211 -5.83 0.60 -8.77
N TYR A 212 -5.24 -0.33 -8.02
CA TYR A 212 -4.93 -0.08 -6.63
C TYR A 212 -3.84 0.98 -6.46
N SER A 213 -2.79 0.91 -7.27
CA SER A 213 -1.73 1.91 -7.33
C SER A 213 -2.26 3.31 -7.63
N LEU A 214 -3.21 3.44 -8.57
CA LEU A 214 -3.86 4.72 -8.86
C LEU A 214 -4.58 5.26 -7.62
N GLU A 215 -5.39 4.46 -6.95
CA GLU A 215 -6.13 4.91 -5.77
C GLU A 215 -5.21 5.25 -4.58
N LEU A 216 -4.11 4.49 -4.39
CA LEU A 216 -3.08 4.82 -3.41
C LEU A 216 -2.43 6.18 -3.68
N ARG A 217 -2.12 6.50 -4.94
CA ARG A 217 -1.61 7.82 -5.31
C ARG A 217 -2.61 8.91 -4.98
N LYS A 218 -3.90 8.74 -5.32
CA LYS A 218 -4.94 9.73 -4.99
C LYS A 218 -5.06 9.96 -3.48
N ALA A 219 -4.98 8.88 -2.69
CA ALA A 219 -5.01 8.95 -1.23
C ALA A 219 -3.78 9.69 -0.67
N LEU A 220 -2.58 9.39 -1.20
CA LEU A 220 -1.33 10.03 -0.80
C LEU A 220 -1.32 11.53 -1.15
N VAL A 221 -1.74 11.88 -2.37
CA VAL A 221 -1.90 13.28 -2.80
C VAL A 221 -2.84 14.02 -1.85
N SER A 222 -4.01 13.44 -1.55
CA SER A 222 -4.97 14.02 -0.61
C SER A 222 -4.36 14.21 0.79
N ARG A 223 -3.52 13.27 1.24
CA ARG A 223 -2.82 13.35 2.53
C ARG A 223 -1.78 14.46 2.56
N ILE A 224 -0.92 14.54 1.55
CA ILE A 224 0.09 15.62 1.45
C ILE A 224 -0.59 16.99 1.45
N ILE A 225 -1.68 17.13 0.70
CA ILE A 225 -2.42 18.39 0.61
C ILE A 225 -3.10 18.71 1.95
N ARG A 226 -3.64 17.70 2.65
CA ARG A 226 -4.19 17.86 4.00
C ARG A 226 -3.15 18.37 4.99
N GLU A 227 -1.94 17.80 4.95
CA GLU A 227 -0.85 18.17 5.85
C GLU A 227 -0.30 19.58 5.55
N LYS A 228 -0.28 20.02 4.28
CA LYS A 228 0.24 21.35 3.90
C LYS A 228 -0.78 22.48 3.93
N TYR A 229 -2.01 22.23 3.49
CA TYR A 229 -3.03 23.26 3.24
C TYR A 229 -4.29 23.07 4.10
N GLY A 230 -4.35 22.02 4.91
CA GLY A 230 -5.48 21.74 5.79
C GLY A 230 -6.59 20.89 5.16
N ILE A 231 -7.62 20.62 5.95
CA ILE A 231 -8.69 19.65 5.62
C ILE A 231 -9.59 20.17 4.50
N GLU A 232 -9.82 21.49 4.43
CA GLU A 232 -10.63 22.14 3.41
C GLU A 232 -10.01 22.00 2.01
N ALA A 233 -8.69 22.19 1.91
CA ALA A 233 -7.94 21.97 0.68
C ALA A 233 -8.04 20.52 0.18
N ALA A 234 -7.87 19.56 1.09
CA ALA A 234 -7.99 18.14 0.75
C ALA A 234 -9.41 17.78 0.28
N ARG A 235 -10.45 18.42 0.84
CA ARG A 235 -11.84 18.28 0.40
C ARG A 235 -12.02 18.81 -1.03
N VAL A 236 -11.56 20.03 -1.30
CA VAL A 236 -11.61 20.64 -2.65
C VAL A 236 -10.93 19.76 -3.69
N VAL A 237 -9.73 19.27 -3.39
CA VAL A 237 -8.97 18.41 -4.30
C VAL A 237 -9.71 17.09 -4.55
N ARG A 238 -10.25 16.46 -3.51
CA ARG A 238 -11.06 15.24 -3.68
C ARG A 238 -12.28 15.47 -4.57
N ILE A 239 -12.96 16.61 -4.42
CA ILE A 239 -14.11 16.98 -5.25
C ILE A 239 -13.68 17.16 -6.71
N LEU A 240 -12.61 17.91 -6.96
CA LEU A 240 -12.08 18.14 -8.32
C LEU A 240 -11.62 16.83 -8.99
N MET A 241 -11.02 15.90 -8.24
CA MET A 241 -10.63 14.60 -8.76
C MET A 241 -11.82 13.71 -9.14
N HIS A 242 -12.96 13.85 -8.47
CA HIS A 242 -14.16 13.03 -8.76
C HIS A 242 -15.09 13.68 -9.78
N LYS A 243 -15.25 15.01 -9.74
CA LYS A 243 -16.20 15.75 -10.59
C LYS A 243 -15.54 16.33 -11.85
N GLY A 244 -14.22 16.42 -11.89
CA GLY A 244 -13.47 17.01 -13.00
C GLY A 244 -13.43 18.54 -12.91
N ARG A 245 -13.71 19.20 -14.04
CA ARG A 245 -13.62 20.66 -14.17
C ARG A 245 -14.83 21.32 -13.51
N LEU A 246 -14.61 22.24 -12.58
CA LEU A 246 -15.67 22.96 -11.86
C LEU A 246 -15.42 24.46 -11.84
N ASP A 247 -16.48 25.25 -11.86
CA ASP A 247 -16.41 26.69 -11.57
C ASP A 247 -16.34 26.94 -10.06
N GLU A 248 -15.99 28.17 -9.69
CA GLU A 248 -15.85 28.57 -8.29
C GLU A 248 -17.17 28.43 -7.50
N LYS A 249 -18.31 28.74 -8.13
CA LYS A 249 -19.63 28.70 -7.46
C LYS A 249 -20.06 27.28 -7.15
N HIS A 250 -19.95 26.34 -8.09
CA HIS A 250 -20.26 24.95 -7.80
C HIS A 250 -19.24 24.34 -6.84
N LEU A 251 -17.96 24.75 -6.93
CA LEU A 251 -16.94 24.27 -5.99
C LEU A 251 -17.26 24.67 -4.55
N ALA A 252 -17.63 25.92 -4.30
CA ALA A 252 -18.05 26.38 -2.98
C ALA A 252 -19.28 25.61 -2.46
N LYS A 253 -20.26 25.35 -3.34
CA LYS A 253 -21.48 24.58 -3.02
C LYS A 253 -21.16 23.12 -2.68
N PHE A 254 -20.33 22.44 -3.47
CA PHE A 254 -19.96 21.04 -3.22
C PHE A 254 -19.05 20.88 -2.00
N ALA A 255 -18.16 21.86 -1.76
CA ALA A 255 -17.24 21.83 -0.64
C ALA A 255 -17.87 22.34 0.66
N MET A 256 -19.13 22.82 0.62
CA MET A 256 -19.87 23.38 1.76
C MET A 256 -19.08 24.50 2.46
N MET A 257 -18.62 25.48 1.69
CA MET A 257 -17.85 26.63 2.17
C MET A 257 -18.38 27.92 1.56
N THR A 258 -18.03 29.06 2.15
CA THR A 258 -18.41 30.35 1.59
C THR A 258 -17.65 30.62 0.28
N LEU A 259 -18.23 31.46 -0.58
CA LEU A 259 -17.58 31.81 -1.84
C LEU A 259 -16.24 32.56 -1.61
N LYS A 260 -16.16 33.33 -0.53
CA LYS A 260 -14.92 34.03 -0.14
C LYS A 260 -13.81 33.03 0.18
N ASP A 261 -14.09 32.06 1.05
CA ASP A 261 -13.09 31.07 1.48
C ASP A 261 -12.67 30.16 0.33
N SER A 262 -13.63 29.75 -0.52
CA SER A 262 -13.35 28.98 -1.73
C SER A 262 -12.37 29.73 -2.65
N ARG A 263 -12.55 31.05 -2.83
CA ARG A 263 -11.66 31.86 -3.67
C ARG A 263 -10.25 31.93 -3.10
N GLU A 264 -10.12 32.25 -1.81
CA GLU A 264 -8.81 32.31 -1.14
C GLU A 264 -8.09 30.96 -1.20
N LEU A 265 -8.82 29.86 -1.01
CA LEU A 265 -8.28 28.52 -1.08
C LEU A 265 -7.84 28.14 -2.50
N CYS A 266 -8.63 28.47 -3.52
CA CYS A 266 -8.26 28.24 -4.92
C CYS A 266 -7.01 29.03 -5.32
N LEU A 267 -6.88 30.28 -4.86
CA LEU A 267 -5.68 31.08 -5.08
C LEU A 267 -4.44 30.44 -4.42
N LYS A 268 -4.56 29.99 -3.15
CA LYS A 268 -3.49 29.28 -2.44
C LYS A 268 -3.08 27.98 -3.15
N LEU A 269 -4.05 27.20 -3.61
CA LEU A 269 -3.79 25.94 -4.33
C LEU A 269 -3.20 26.16 -5.72
N SER A 270 -3.62 27.22 -6.43
CA SER A 270 -3.07 27.61 -7.73
C SER A 270 -1.62 28.09 -7.60
N ALA A 271 -1.32 28.90 -6.57
CA ALA A 271 0.04 29.31 -6.24
C ALA A 271 0.95 28.09 -5.93
N GLY A 272 0.40 27.09 -5.24
CA GLY A 272 1.06 25.80 -4.98
C GLY A 272 1.18 24.87 -6.18
N LYS A 273 0.68 25.26 -7.37
CA LYS A 273 0.59 24.41 -8.58
C LYS A 273 -0.10 23.08 -8.29
N VAL A 274 -1.14 23.11 -7.46
CA VAL A 274 -1.99 21.96 -7.14
C VAL A 274 -3.19 21.88 -8.08
N ILE A 275 -3.77 23.04 -8.40
CA ILE A 275 -4.90 23.18 -9.33
C ILE A 275 -4.50 24.08 -10.49
N GLU A 276 -5.11 23.85 -11.65
CA GLU A 276 -4.97 24.68 -12.84
C GLU A 276 -6.26 25.44 -13.12
N LEU A 277 -6.13 26.57 -13.81
CA LEU A 277 -7.23 27.43 -14.22
C LEU A 277 -7.38 27.34 -15.74
N GLN A 278 -8.58 27.00 -16.20
CA GLN A 278 -8.94 27.01 -17.61
C GLN A 278 -9.95 28.12 -17.88
N GLU A 279 -9.60 28.99 -18.82
CA GLU A 279 -10.46 30.07 -19.31
C GLU A 279 -11.28 29.57 -20.50
N VAL A 280 -12.60 29.67 -20.40
CA VAL A 280 -13.53 29.33 -21.48
C VAL A 280 -14.30 30.60 -21.87
N PRO A 281 -13.90 31.28 -22.95
CA PRO A 281 -14.54 32.54 -23.36
C PRO A 281 -15.91 32.27 -23.98
N LYS A 282 -16.93 33.04 -23.60
CA LYS A 282 -18.26 32.98 -24.23
C LYS A 282 -18.30 33.70 -25.59
N THR A 283 -17.41 34.67 -25.77
CA THR A 283 -17.32 35.52 -26.97
C THR A 283 -15.87 35.51 -27.43
N ASN A 284 -15.64 35.67 -28.74
CA ASN A 284 -14.30 35.60 -29.33
C ASN A 284 -13.30 36.62 -28.74
N ASP A 285 -13.80 37.74 -28.21
CA ASP A 285 -13.01 38.83 -27.63
C ASP A 285 -12.36 38.48 -26.27
N ARG A 286 -12.60 37.27 -25.74
CA ARG A 286 -12.03 36.73 -24.48
C ARG A 286 -12.07 37.66 -23.26
N GLN A 287 -13.02 38.59 -23.22
CA GLN A 287 -13.16 39.54 -22.11
C GLN A 287 -13.42 38.79 -20.78
N PRO A 288 -12.73 39.12 -19.67
CA PRO A 288 -12.88 38.44 -18.39
C PRO A 288 -14.33 38.38 -17.86
N SER A 289 -15.12 39.42 -18.11
CA SER A 289 -16.53 39.50 -17.72
C SER A 289 -17.43 38.47 -18.44
N ARG A 290 -17.00 38.01 -19.62
CA ARG A 290 -17.69 37.03 -20.46
C ARG A 290 -16.91 35.71 -20.59
N THR A 291 -16.01 35.42 -19.65
CA THR A 291 -15.21 34.20 -19.63
C THR A 291 -15.56 33.37 -18.41
N PHE A 292 -15.74 32.06 -18.59
CA PHE A 292 -15.85 31.12 -17.48
C PHE A 292 -14.47 30.68 -17.03
N TYR A 293 -14.30 30.63 -15.73
CA TYR A 293 -13.08 30.16 -15.07
C TYR A 293 -13.36 28.80 -14.45
N LEU A 294 -12.76 27.76 -15.03
CA LEU A 294 -12.90 26.39 -14.56
C LEU A 294 -11.61 25.93 -13.88
N PHE A 295 -11.72 25.51 -12.63
CA PHE A 295 -10.65 24.87 -11.89
C PHE A 295 -10.64 23.38 -12.19
N PHE A 296 -9.46 22.82 -12.40
CA PHE A 296 -9.27 21.39 -12.61
C PHE A 296 -7.90 20.94 -12.10
N ILE A 297 -7.72 19.64 -11.99
CA ILE A 297 -6.45 19.03 -11.59
C ILE A 297 -5.94 18.20 -12.74
N ASP A 298 -4.79 18.59 -13.28
CA ASP A 298 -3.97 17.71 -14.10
C ASP A 298 -3.15 16.81 -13.17
N PHE A 299 -3.57 15.54 -13.10
CA PHE A 299 -2.99 14.60 -12.14
C PHE A 299 -1.50 14.32 -12.43
N GLN A 300 -1.09 14.30 -13.70
CA GLN A 300 0.30 14.03 -14.07
C GLN A 300 1.19 15.20 -13.65
N LYS A 301 0.80 16.43 -13.98
CA LYS A 301 1.55 17.62 -13.57
C LYS A 301 1.61 17.78 -12.05
N LEU A 302 0.50 17.48 -11.36
CA LEU A 302 0.45 17.49 -9.90
C LEU A 302 1.49 16.51 -9.32
N ILE A 303 1.56 15.28 -9.82
CA ILE A 303 2.53 14.28 -9.35
C ILE A 303 3.97 14.72 -9.62
N LEU A 304 4.24 15.32 -10.77
CA LEU A 304 5.58 15.88 -11.07
C LEU A 304 5.96 16.99 -10.09
N ASN A 305 5.04 17.91 -9.80
CA ASN A 305 5.26 18.99 -8.82
C ASN A 305 5.50 18.43 -7.41
N LEU A 306 4.68 17.48 -6.96
CA LEU A 306 4.84 16.81 -5.66
C LEU A 306 6.18 16.05 -5.59
N THR A 307 6.56 15.35 -6.66
CA THR A 307 7.83 14.64 -6.76
C THR A 307 9.02 15.59 -6.63
N MET A 308 8.99 16.74 -7.31
CA MET A 308 10.05 17.75 -7.16
C MET A 308 10.15 18.27 -5.72
N MET A 309 9.01 18.53 -5.07
CA MET A 309 9.00 18.94 -3.67
C MET A 309 9.58 17.87 -2.73
N ILE A 310 9.20 16.61 -2.90
CA ILE A 310 9.70 15.50 -2.08
C ILE A 310 11.21 15.32 -2.28
N ARG A 311 11.69 15.34 -3.53
CA ARG A 311 13.13 15.23 -3.83
C ARG A 311 13.92 16.36 -3.20
N LYS A 312 13.43 17.61 -3.28
CA LYS A 312 14.07 18.75 -2.59
C LYS A 312 14.13 18.54 -1.08
N SER A 313 13.05 18.05 -0.47
CA SER A 313 13.01 17.71 0.96
C SER A 313 14.02 16.61 1.32
N GLN A 314 14.15 15.55 0.51
CA GLN A 314 15.15 14.50 0.71
C GLN A 314 16.57 15.05 0.64
N THR A 315 16.89 15.87 -0.35
CA THR A 315 18.22 16.51 -0.46
C THR A 315 18.53 17.37 0.77
N ASN A 316 17.56 18.15 1.26
CA ASN A 316 17.75 18.95 2.47
C ASN A 316 18.04 18.08 3.71
N LEU A 317 17.38 16.92 3.85
CA LEU A 317 17.67 15.98 4.94
C LEU A 317 19.07 15.38 4.83
N ILE A 318 19.51 14.99 3.62
CA ILE A 318 20.86 14.46 3.39
C ILE A 318 21.92 15.52 3.73
N ILE A 319 21.73 16.76 3.27
CA ILE A 319 22.62 17.87 3.60
C ILE A 319 22.65 18.09 5.12
N ARG A 320 21.49 18.00 5.80
CA ARG A 320 21.45 18.14 7.25
C ARG A 320 22.21 17.03 7.98
N ILE A 321 22.05 15.77 7.56
CA ILE A 321 22.79 14.64 8.12
C ILE A 321 24.30 14.86 7.96
N ASP A 322 24.75 15.22 6.76
CA ASP A 322 26.16 15.49 6.47
C ASP A 322 26.70 16.65 7.33
N GLN A 323 25.93 17.72 7.54
CA GLN A 323 26.29 18.81 8.43
C GLN A 323 26.48 18.36 9.89
N GLU A 324 25.55 17.55 10.42
CA GLU A 324 25.63 17.04 11.81
C GLU A 324 26.84 16.11 12.01
N LEU A 325 27.17 15.29 11.00
CA LEU A 325 28.35 14.42 11.00
C LEU A 325 29.65 15.23 10.90
N LYS A 326 29.68 16.27 10.07
CA LYS A 326 30.84 17.17 9.93
C LYS A 326 31.14 17.95 11.20
N GLN A 327 30.10 18.49 11.86
CA GLN A 327 30.26 19.22 13.13
C GLN A 327 30.89 18.35 14.22
N ARG A 328 30.56 17.05 14.25
CA ARG A 328 31.06 16.09 15.24
C ARG A 328 32.13 15.14 14.69
N LYS A 329 32.83 15.54 13.61
CA LYS A 329 33.85 14.69 12.95
C LYS A 329 34.92 14.18 13.91
N ASN A 330 35.40 15.04 14.81
CA ASN A 330 36.44 14.65 15.76
C ASN A 330 35.95 13.55 16.71
N LEU A 331 34.74 13.69 17.25
CA LEU A 331 34.12 12.68 18.10
C LEU A 331 33.94 11.36 17.34
N LEU A 332 33.46 11.41 16.10
CA LEU A 332 33.33 10.22 15.25
C LEU A 332 34.68 9.54 14.97
N CYS A 333 35.74 10.31 14.70
CA CYS A 333 37.09 9.76 14.55
C CYS A 333 37.60 9.09 15.84
N LYS A 334 37.21 9.58 17.03
CA LYS A 334 37.53 8.91 18.29
C LYS A 334 36.74 7.61 18.45
N VAL A 335 35.45 7.63 18.15
CA VAL A 335 34.55 6.48 18.31
C VAL A 335 34.87 5.36 17.32
N ASN A 336 35.33 5.69 16.11
CA ASN A 336 35.66 4.70 15.09
C ASN A 336 36.99 3.96 15.30
N ARG A 337 37.75 4.28 16.35
CA ARG A 337 38.96 3.52 16.66
C ARG A 337 38.61 2.18 17.29
N THR A 338 39.32 1.13 16.91
CA THR A 338 39.02 -0.25 17.32
C THR A 338 39.01 -0.44 18.84
N ASP A 339 39.92 0.21 19.56
CA ASP A 339 40.00 0.24 21.03
C ASP A 339 38.77 0.90 21.69
N VAL A 340 38.29 2.00 21.12
CA VAL A 340 37.12 2.75 21.62
C VAL A 340 35.81 2.05 21.27
N ILE A 341 35.76 1.26 20.20
CA ILE A 341 34.59 0.45 19.84
C ILE A 341 34.38 -0.65 20.88
N GLU A 342 35.46 -1.31 21.31
CA GLU A 342 35.42 -2.40 22.29
C GLU A 342 35.10 -1.91 23.71
N ASP A 343 35.68 -0.78 24.14
CA ASP A 343 35.41 -0.17 25.45
C ASP A 343 34.91 1.28 25.35
N GLN A 344 33.64 1.43 24.94
CA GLN A 344 32.98 2.75 24.87
C GLN A 344 32.74 3.38 26.25
N ASP A 345 32.62 2.57 27.29
CA ASP A 345 32.24 3.05 28.62
C ASP A 345 33.44 3.48 29.48
N GLY A 346 34.64 2.96 29.20
CA GLY A 346 35.90 3.39 29.83
C GLY A 346 36.61 4.54 29.11
N LEU A 347 36.63 4.53 27.77
CA LEU A 347 37.49 5.45 27.00
C LEU A 347 36.82 6.79 26.62
N LEU A 348 35.49 6.87 26.60
CA LEU A 348 34.75 8.11 26.31
C LEU A 348 34.38 8.85 27.59
N THR A 349 34.58 10.17 27.58
CA THR A 349 34.10 11.02 28.66
C THR A 349 32.56 11.01 28.75
N VAL A 350 32.02 11.31 29.93
CA VAL A 350 30.55 11.37 30.16
C VAL A 350 29.86 12.33 29.18
N TRP A 351 30.50 13.45 28.86
CA TRP A 351 29.98 14.45 27.90
C TRP A 351 30.01 13.93 26.46
N GLU A 352 31.11 13.29 26.04
CA GLU A 352 31.22 12.69 24.70
C GLU A 352 30.20 11.56 24.51
N ARG A 353 29.95 10.74 25.54
CA ARG A 353 28.91 9.71 25.51
C ARG A 353 27.51 10.30 25.37
N ALA A 354 27.23 11.36 26.12
CA ALA A 354 25.95 12.06 26.03
C ALA A 354 25.75 12.71 24.65
N ASP A 355 26.78 13.32 24.07
CA ASP A 355 26.72 13.92 22.73
C ASP A 355 26.61 12.87 21.63
N LEU A 356 27.32 11.74 21.75
CA LEU A 356 27.21 10.59 20.86
C LEU A 356 25.78 10.02 20.85
N LYS A 357 25.17 9.86 22.03
CA LYS A 357 23.77 9.42 22.14
C LYS A 357 22.80 10.39 21.47
N LYS A 358 23.01 11.70 21.64
CA LYS A 358 22.22 12.74 20.96
C LYS A 358 22.39 12.66 19.45
N LEU A 359 23.62 12.55 18.96
CA LEU A 359 23.92 12.42 17.53
C LEU A 359 23.25 11.18 16.93
N LYS A 360 23.40 10.01 17.55
CA LYS A 360 22.75 8.76 17.09
C LYS A 360 21.23 8.93 16.99
N THR A 361 20.62 9.52 18.01
CA THR A 361 19.17 9.75 18.03
C THR A 361 18.74 10.70 16.91
N LEU A 362 19.46 11.82 16.71
CA LEU A 362 19.17 12.78 15.65
C LEU A 362 19.31 12.17 14.26
N VAL A 363 20.42 11.46 14.00
CA VAL A 363 20.66 10.79 12.72
C VAL A 363 19.57 9.75 12.45
N GLN A 364 19.22 8.92 13.43
CA GLN A 364 18.15 7.92 13.29
C GLN A 364 16.80 8.56 12.94
N VAL A 365 16.43 9.67 13.58
CA VAL A 365 15.18 10.39 13.28
C VAL A 365 15.19 10.95 11.85
N LEU A 366 16.32 11.52 11.41
CA LEU A 366 16.47 12.05 10.06
C LEU A 366 16.46 10.94 8.99
N GLU A 367 17.09 9.80 9.26
CA GLU A 367 17.09 8.63 8.38
C GLU A 367 15.68 8.03 8.24
N VAL A 368 14.94 7.90 9.34
CA VAL A 368 13.54 7.45 9.31
C VAL A 368 12.68 8.44 8.50
N ALA A 369 12.89 9.75 8.66
CA ALA A 369 12.19 10.76 7.86
C ALA A 369 12.53 10.64 6.37
N LYS A 370 13.79 10.39 6.02
CA LYS A 370 14.24 10.14 4.65
C LYS A 370 13.57 8.89 4.06
N LEU A 371 13.55 7.77 4.78
CA LEU A 371 12.91 6.51 4.36
C LEU A 371 11.40 6.68 4.14
N ARG A 372 10.72 7.48 4.98
CA ARG A 372 9.29 7.80 4.79
C ARG A 372 9.06 8.57 3.48
N LEU A 373 9.91 9.54 3.15
CA LEU A 373 9.84 10.26 1.89
C LEU A 373 10.15 9.36 0.67
N GLU A 374 11.09 8.41 0.81
CA GLU A 374 11.39 7.43 -0.24
C GLU A 374 10.19 6.51 -0.50
N ARG A 375 9.50 6.05 0.55
CA ARG A 375 8.23 5.30 0.41
C ARG A 375 7.18 6.12 -0.34
N ASP A 376 7.00 7.40 0.01
CA ASP A 376 6.01 8.25 -0.66
C ASP A 376 6.37 8.48 -2.14
N LEU A 377 7.66 8.63 -2.45
CA LEU A 377 8.18 8.75 -3.80
C LEU A 377 7.94 7.47 -4.63
N PHE A 378 8.15 6.30 -4.02
CA PHE A 378 7.91 4.99 -4.64
C PHE A 378 6.43 4.83 -5.03
N ILE A 379 5.51 5.24 -4.16
CA ILE A 379 4.07 5.20 -4.46
C ILE A 379 3.72 6.13 -5.63
N LEU A 380 4.31 7.33 -5.67
CA LEU A 380 4.02 8.33 -6.70
C LEU A 380 4.55 7.90 -8.08
N ASN A 381 5.81 7.48 -8.18
CA ASN A 381 6.49 7.28 -9.47
C ASN A 381 6.55 5.83 -9.93
N ASP A 382 6.95 4.92 -9.03
CA ASP A 382 7.44 3.59 -9.42
C ASP A 382 6.32 2.55 -9.54
N LEU A 383 5.20 2.74 -8.86
CA LEU A 383 4.04 1.85 -9.00
C LEU A 383 3.50 1.81 -10.45
N PRO A 384 2.79 0.74 -10.88
CA PRO A 384 2.21 0.70 -12.21
C PRO A 384 1.20 1.83 -12.43
N TRP A 385 1.21 2.40 -13.63
CA TRP A 385 0.25 3.41 -14.07
C TRP A 385 -0.87 2.77 -14.87
N LEU A 386 -2.09 3.26 -14.68
CA LEU A 386 -3.21 2.93 -15.56
C LEU A 386 -3.16 3.94 -16.72
N GLN A 387 -2.89 3.46 -17.93
CA GLN A 387 -2.87 4.30 -19.14
C GLN A 387 -4.28 4.71 -19.56
#